data_AF-A0A7C3TGW0-F1
#
_entry.id   AF-A0A7C3TGW0-F1
#
_cell.length_a   1.000
_cell.length_b   1.000
_cell.length_c   1.000
_cell.angle_alpha   90.00
_cell.angle_beta   90.00
_cell.angle_gamma   90.00
#
_symmetry.space_group_name_H-M   'P 1'
#
loop_
_entity.id
_entity.type
_entity.pdbx_description
1 polymer ?
#
loop_
_entity_poly.entity_id
_entity_poly.type
_entity_poly.pdbx_seq_one_letter_code
_entity_poly.pdbx_strand_id
1 'polypeptide(L)'
;MGIVGEIRCPHCTAPIAYAPGEVLFTCRYCGYTGYIDLSVQFRLAHSILPPRLGSQEIANIVTRWMETGFAKPRDLAKKATLKEQRYLLVPFWLIPVKATTTYKGLLLRLGKPIEKSGKVEGTYDWFIVARSGVNVPARIFDLPVSERAPFNFSSLPAGVEALNAELDAEGAKERAKQQIELFHIEKAKENVDRFIEQKTDFEFGEPTYVHVPLWFIRYEYHKASYEVIVEGHAGKILLGELPPLEIGIF
;
A
#
# COMPACT_ATOMS: atom_id res chain seq x y z
N MET A 1 -4.07 -7.08 -20.15
CA MET A 1 -5.44 -6.58 -19.84
C MET A 1 -6.02 -5.94 -21.09
N GLY A 2 -7.25 -6.28 -21.45
CA GLY A 2 -7.94 -5.67 -22.60
C GLY A 2 -8.47 -4.28 -22.24
N ILE A 3 -8.18 -3.29 -23.08
CA ILE A 3 -8.78 -1.96 -23.01
C ILE A 3 -10.28 -2.10 -23.27
N VAL A 4 -11.11 -1.46 -22.44
CA VAL A 4 -12.58 -1.50 -22.60
C VAL A 4 -13.13 -0.27 -23.31
N GLY A 5 -12.49 0.89 -23.14
CA GLY A 5 -12.91 2.11 -23.80
C GLY A 5 -11.89 3.23 -23.67
N GLU A 6 -12.21 4.34 -24.31
CA GLU A 6 -11.45 5.59 -24.26
C GLU A 6 -12.40 6.73 -23.87
N ILE A 7 -11.97 7.59 -22.95
CA ILE A 7 -12.63 8.85 -22.60
C ILE A 7 -11.73 10.04 -22.93
N ARG A 8 -12.31 11.23 -23.05
CA ARG A 8 -11.57 12.48 -23.24
C ARG A 8 -11.34 13.17 -21.91
N CYS A 9 -10.09 13.53 -21.63
CA CYS A 9 -9.76 14.30 -20.44
C CYS A 9 -10.55 15.63 -20.42
N PRO A 10 -11.33 15.94 -19.38
CA PRO A 10 -12.06 17.20 -19.28
C PRO A 10 -11.17 18.46 -19.27
N HIS A 11 -9.89 18.30 -18.93
CA HIS A 11 -8.96 19.42 -18.80
C HIS A 11 -8.13 19.68 -20.07
N CYS A 12 -7.62 18.64 -20.74
CA CYS A 12 -6.75 18.80 -21.91
C CYS A 12 -7.24 18.09 -23.18
N THR A 13 -8.41 17.43 -23.14
CA THR A 13 -9.02 16.71 -24.27
C THR A 13 -8.22 15.50 -24.77
N ALA A 14 -7.12 15.15 -24.10
CA ALA A 14 -6.32 14.00 -24.47
C ALA A 14 -7.09 12.68 -24.28
N PRO A 15 -6.83 11.67 -25.12
CA PRO A 15 -7.47 10.36 -25.02
C PRO A 15 -6.94 9.59 -23.81
N ILE A 16 -7.85 9.01 -23.03
CA ILE A 16 -7.53 8.22 -21.84
C ILE A 16 -8.18 6.85 -21.97
N ALA A 17 -7.34 5.83 -22.12
CA ALA A 17 -7.77 4.44 -22.07
C ALA A 17 -8.04 4.04 -20.61
N TYR A 18 -9.09 3.25 -20.41
CA TYR A 18 -9.40 2.63 -19.12
C TYR A 18 -9.75 1.14 -19.28
N ALA A 19 -9.50 0.39 -18.21
CA ALA A 19 -9.82 -1.03 -18.09
C ALA A 19 -11.18 -1.22 -17.39
N PRO A 20 -11.87 -2.36 -17.58
CA PRO A 20 -13.14 -2.61 -16.90
C PRO A 20 -12.93 -2.62 -15.39
N GLY A 21 -13.83 -1.96 -14.66
CA GLY A 21 -13.78 -1.82 -13.21
C GLY A 21 -12.94 -0.65 -12.70
N GLU A 22 -12.18 0.03 -13.56
CA GLU A 22 -11.57 1.30 -13.18
C GLU A 22 -12.67 2.35 -12.97
N VAL A 23 -12.57 3.09 -11.87
CA VAL A 23 -13.53 4.15 -11.47
C VAL A 23 -12.89 5.54 -11.50
N LEU A 24 -11.57 5.62 -11.34
CA LEU A 24 -10.79 6.84 -11.41
C LEU A 24 -9.65 6.70 -12.41
N PHE A 25 -9.40 7.76 -13.16
CA PHE A 25 -8.27 7.85 -14.09
C PHE A 25 -7.32 8.98 -13.70
N THR A 26 -6.05 8.83 -14.07
CA THR A 26 -5.09 9.94 -14.06
C THR A 26 -4.61 10.22 -15.48
N CYS A 27 -4.82 11.44 -15.95
CA CYS A 27 -4.41 11.86 -17.29
C CYS A 27 -2.88 11.92 -17.38
N ARG A 28 -2.30 11.05 -18.22
CA ARG A 28 -0.86 11.03 -18.52
C ARG A 28 -0.33 12.27 -19.24
N TYR A 29 -1.20 13.18 -19.69
CA TYR A 29 -0.79 14.36 -20.46
C TYR A 29 -0.73 15.62 -19.60
N CYS A 30 -1.74 15.81 -18.73
CA CYS A 30 -1.84 17.03 -17.90
C CYS A 30 -1.90 16.75 -16.39
N GLY A 31 -1.86 15.49 -15.97
CA GLY A 31 -1.93 15.11 -14.54
C GLY A 31 -3.32 15.25 -13.90
N TYR A 32 -4.35 15.62 -14.66
CA TYR A 32 -5.72 15.72 -14.13
C TYR A 32 -6.24 14.34 -13.73
N THR A 33 -6.78 14.23 -12.52
CA THR A 33 -7.42 13.02 -12.01
C THR A 33 -8.91 13.26 -11.80
N GLY A 34 -9.72 12.30 -12.25
CA GLY A 34 -11.18 12.38 -12.15
C GLY A 34 -11.84 11.01 -12.27
N TYR A 35 -13.16 11.01 -12.13
CA TYR A 35 -13.98 9.81 -12.32
C TYR A 35 -14.11 9.46 -13.80
N ILE A 36 -14.14 8.16 -14.09
CA ILE A 36 -14.46 7.68 -15.44
C ILE A 36 -15.91 8.01 -15.81
N ASP A 37 -16.83 8.00 -14.82
CA ASP A 37 -18.14 8.61 -14.96
C ASP A 37 -18.03 10.14 -14.91
N LEU A 38 -18.09 10.76 -16.08
CA LEU A 38 -17.96 12.21 -16.27
C LEU A 38 -19.15 13.01 -15.71
N SER A 39 -20.24 12.37 -15.29
CA SER A 39 -21.34 13.06 -14.61
C SER A 39 -20.98 13.51 -13.19
N VAL A 40 -19.96 12.89 -12.59
CA VAL A 40 -19.45 13.22 -11.27
C VAL A 40 -18.50 14.41 -11.37
N GLN A 41 -19.02 15.62 -11.11
CA GLN A 41 -18.20 16.83 -11.03
C GLN A 41 -17.50 16.89 -9.67
N PHE A 42 -16.30 16.33 -9.56
CA PHE A 42 -15.50 16.42 -8.35
C PHE A 42 -14.02 16.67 -8.66
N ARG A 43 -13.40 17.57 -7.89
CA ARG A 43 -11.95 17.81 -7.94
C ARG A 43 -11.29 17.02 -6.82
N LEU A 44 -10.57 15.97 -7.19
CA LEU A 44 -9.81 15.16 -6.25
C LEU A 44 -8.49 15.86 -5.88
N ALA A 45 -8.16 15.90 -4.60
CA ALA A 45 -6.81 16.23 -4.15
C ALA A 45 -5.88 15.10 -4.59
N HIS A 46 -5.14 15.34 -5.68
CA HIS A 46 -4.23 14.38 -6.27
C HIS A 46 -2.79 14.76 -5.99
N SER A 47 -2.07 13.86 -5.33
CA SER A 47 -0.66 14.02 -4.99
C SER A 47 0.15 12.81 -5.43
N ILE A 48 1.46 12.99 -5.42
CA ILE A 48 2.43 11.94 -5.70
C ILE A 48 3.51 11.98 -4.63
N LEU A 49 4.00 10.81 -4.22
CA LEU A 49 5.29 10.76 -3.54
C LEU A 49 6.40 10.84 -4.60
N PRO A 50 7.24 11.89 -4.62
CA PRO A 50 8.12 12.15 -5.76
C PRO A 50 9.03 10.95 -6.06
N PRO A 51 9.01 10.39 -7.28
CA PRO A 51 9.94 9.35 -7.68
C PRO A 51 11.37 9.92 -7.74
N ARG A 52 12.26 9.46 -6.85
CA ARG A 52 13.65 9.95 -6.76
C ARG A 52 14.68 8.89 -7.17
N LEU A 53 14.36 7.61 -7.02
CA LEU A 53 15.29 6.50 -7.19
C LEU A 53 15.04 5.75 -8.50
N GLY A 54 16.10 5.58 -9.28
CA GLY A 54 16.14 4.80 -10.50
C GLY A 54 16.55 3.34 -10.29
N SER A 55 16.54 2.58 -11.39
CA SER A 55 16.76 1.13 -11.40
C SER A 55 18.07 0.69 -10.72
N GLN A 56 19.18 1.41 -10.97
CA GLN A 56 20.48 1.05 -10.39
C GLN A 56 20.52 1.27 -8.87
N GLU A 57 19.92 2.35 -8.37
CA GLU A 57 19.86 2.64 -6.93
C GLU A 57 18.99 1.62 -6.21
N ILE A 58 17.85 1.25 -6.82
CA ILE A 58 16.97 0.21 -6.30
C ILE A 58 17.66 -1.16 -6.28
N ALA A 59 18.38 -1.52 -7.34
CA ALA A 59 19.17 -2.75 -7.36
C ALA A 59 20.18 -2.79 -6.19
N ASN A 60 20.89 -1.68 -5.94
CA ASN A 60 21.85 -1.58 -4.85
C ASN A 60 21.17 -1.68 -3.46
N ILE A 61 19.99 -1.07 -3.29
CA ILE A 61 19.18 -1.17 -2.06
C ILE A 61 18.78 -2.63 -1.81
N VAL A 62 18.29 -3.32 -2.84
CA VAL A 62 17.88 -4.72 -2.75
C VAL A 62 19.07 -5.62 -2.42
N THR A 63 20.22 -5.44 -3.09
CA THR A 63 21.44 -6.20 -2.78
C THR A 63 21.86 -6.00 -1.33
N ARG A 64 21.92 -4.76 -0.83
CA ARG A 64 22.27 -4.48 0.58
C ARG A 64 21.28 -5.08 1.57
N TRP A 65 20.00 -5.08 1.21
CA TRP A 65 19.00 -5.78 2.02
C TRP A 65 19.25 -7.28 2.02
N MET A 66 19.58 -7.91 0.90
CA MET A 66 19.90 -9.34 0.86
C MET A 66 21.11 -9.71 1.73
N GLU A 67 22.06 -8.79 1.92
CA GLU A 67 23.26 -9.00 2.75
C GLU A 67 22.99 -8.94 4.27
N THR A 68 21.85 -8.40 4.69
CA THR A 68 21.60 -8.03 6.09
C THR A 68 20.44 -8.80 6.72
N GLY A 69 20.57 -9.19 7.99
CA GLY A 69 19.49 -9.80 8.77
C GLY A 69 19.65 -11.31 9.00
N PHE A 70 19.26 -11.77 10.20
CA PHE A 70 19.49 -13.14 10.66
C PHE A 70 18.61 -14.19 9.97
N ALA A 71 17.45 -13.78 9.44
CA ALA A 71 16.48 -14.67 8.80
C ALA A 71 16.78 -14.95 7.31
N LYS A 72 17.94 -14.51 6.79
CA LYS A 72 18.32 -14.65 5.37
C LYS A 72 19.49 -15.63 5.20
N PRO A 73 19.52 -16.45 4.13
CA PRO A 73 20.69 -17.24 3.80
C PRO A 73 21.94 -16.37 3.64
N ARG A 74 23.08 -16.82 4.18
CA ARG A 74 24.34 -16.04 4.21
C ARG A 74 24.90 -15.72 2.82
N ASP A 75 24.55 -16.53 1.83
CA ASP A 75 24.97 -16.42 0.44
C ASP A 75 23.86 -15.89 -0.48
N LEU A 76 22.74 -15.42 0.08
CA LEU A 76 21.61 -14.87 -0.67
C LEU A 76 22.07 -13.80 -1.66
N ALA A 77 22.74 -12.76 -1.18
CA ALA A 77 23.20 -11.65 -2.03
C ALA A 77 24.20 -12.09 -3.12
N LYS A 78 24.95 -13.18 -2.89
CA LYS A 78 25.96 -13.68 -3.83
C LYS A 78 25.37 -14.57 -4.92
N LYS A 79 24.34 -15.35 -4.58
CA LYS A 79 23.72 -16.33 -5.49
C LYS A 79 22.42 -15.84 -6.11
N ALA A 80 21.76 -14.84 -5.51
CA ALA A 80 20.55 -14.27 -6.06
C ALA A 80 20.83 -13.57 -7.38
N THR A 81 19.93 -13.73 -8.34
CA THR A 81 19.97 -13.02 -9.61
C THR A 81 18.68 -12.22 -9.78
N LEU A 82 18.79 -10.91 -9.97
CA LEU A 82 17.65 -10.07 -10.31
C LEU A 82 17.18 -10.41 -11.73
N LYS A 83 15.91 -10.75 -11.90
CA LYS A 83 15.33 -11.17 -13.19
C LYS A 83 14.46 -10.09 -13.82
N GLU A 84 13.71 -9.36 -13.01
CA GLU A 84 12.75 -8.36 -13.49
C GLU A 84 12.71 -7.17 -12.55
N GLN A 85 12.58 -5.97 -13.12
CA GLN A 85 12.29 -4.74 -12.38
C GLN A 85 11.13 -4.04 -13.05
N ARG A 86 9.97 -4.01 -12.40
CA ARG A 86 8.80 -3.25 -12.86
C ARG A 86 8.66 -1.99 -12.02
N TYR A 87 8.45 -0.87 -12.69
CA TYR A 87 8.30 0.42 -12.02
C TYR A 87 6.91 1.00 -12.24
N LEU A 88 6.12 1.05 -11.16
CA LEU A 88 4.71 1.42 -11.22
C LEU A 88 4.42 2.57 -10.26
N LEU A 89 3.66 3.56 -10.71
CA LEU A 89 2.97 4.47 -9.80
C LEU A 89 1.66 3.80 -9.39
N VAL A 90 1.64 3.31 -8.16
CA VAL A 90 0.49 2.60 -7.61
C VAL A 90 -0.42 3.62 -6.91
N PRO A 91 -1.74 3.63 -7.21
CA PRO A 91 -2.67 4.56 -6.59
C PRO A 91 -3.10 4.06 -5.20
N PHE A 92 -3.07 4.97 -4.24
CA PHE A 92 -3.52 4.77 -2.88
C PHE A 92 -4.51 5.86 -2.48
N TRP A 93 -5.40 5.50 -1.57
CA TRP A 93 -6.10 6.44 -0.72
C TRP A 93 -5.36 6.59 0.59
N LEU A 94 -4.99 7.83 0.92
CA LEU A 94 -4.53 8.22 2.24
C LEU A 94 -5.72 8.74 3.03
N ILE A 95 -6.09 8.05 4.10
CA ILE A 95 -7.30 8.32 4.87
C ILE A 95 -6.89 8.70 6.29
N PRO A 96 -6.87 10.01 6.61
CA PRO A 96 -6.73 10.46 7.99
C PRO A 96 -7.94 9.98 8.79
N VAL A 97 -7.71 9.28 9.90
CA VAL A 97 -8.78 8.73 10.72
C VAL A 97 -8.36 8.64 12.17
N LYS A 98 -9.24 9.12 13.05
CA LYS A 98 -9.19 8.84 14.47
C LYS A 98 -10.20 7.74 14.77
N ALA A 99 -9.73 6.66 15.36
CA ALA A 99 -10.55 5.50 15.70
C ALA A 99 -10.49 5.22 17.19
N THR A 100 -11.63 4.83 17.74
CA THR A 100 -11.81 4.51 19.15
C THR A 100 -12.61 3.22 19.25
N THR A 101 -12.00 2.16 19.76
CA THR A 101 -12.68 0.90 20.03
C THR A 101 -12.85 0.72 21.52
N THR A 102 -14.09 0.64 22.00
CA THR A 102 -14.41 0.21 23.36
C THR A 102 -14.72 -1.28 23.33
N TYR A 103 -14.21 -2.01 24.32
CA TYR A 103 -14.42 -3.46 24.38
C TYR A 103 -14.66 -3.94 25.80
N LYS A 104 -15.37 -5.06 25.88
CA LYS A 104 -15.61 -5.84 27.09
C LYS A 104 -15.37 -7.32 26.75
N GLY A 105 -14.63 -8.03 27.58
CA GLY A 105 -14.27 -9.41 27.32
C GLY A 105 -13.78 -10.17 28.54
N LEU A 106 -13.38 -11.41 28.32
CA LEU A 106 -12.88 -12.33 29.35
C LEU A 106 -11.39 -12.59 29.12
N LEU A 107 -10.61 -12.51 30.20
CA LEU A 107 -9.25 -13.03 30.27
C LEU A 107 -9.28 -14.42 30.91
N LEU A 108 -8.78 -15.42 30.17
CA LEU A 108 -8.83 -16.84 30.51
C LEU A 108 -7.48 -17.40 30.95
N ARG A 109 -6.41 -16.61 30.87
CA ARG A 109 -5.03 -17.03 31.18
C ARG A 109 -4.74 -17.22 32.68
N LEU A 110 -5.60 -16.72 33.57
CA LEU A 110 -5.35 -16.66 35.03
C LEU A 110 -6.30 -17.56 35.86
N GLY A 111 -6.68 -18.72 35.31
CA GLY A 111 -7.56 -19.66 36.00
C GLY A 111 -9.03 -19.29 35.82
N LYS A 112 -9.67 -18.69 36.84
CA LYS A 112 -11.09 -18.27 36.71
C LYS A 112 -11.20 -17.18 35.63
N PRO A 113 -12.20 -17.23 34.73
CA PRO A 113 -12.43 -16.16 33.75
C PRO A 113 -12.61 -14.82 34.45
N ILE A 114 -11.77 -13.84 34.10
CA ILE A 114 -11.86 -12.47 34.64
C ILE A 114 -12.45 -11.57 33.57
N GLU A 115 -13.55 -10.89 33.89
CA GLU A 115 -14.10 -9.87 33.02
C GLU A 115 -13.21 -8.62 33.02
N LYS A 116 -12.86 -8.14 31.84
CA LYS A 116 -12.10 -6.91 31.63
C LYS A 116 -12.79 -6.05 30.59
N SER A 117 -12.76 -4.75 30.83
CA SER A 117 -13.18 -3.75 29.86
C SER A 117 -12.02 -2.81 29.58
N GLY A 118 -12.00 -2.24 28.38
CA GLY A 118 -10.92 -1.35 27.98
C GLY A 118 -11.26 -0.58 26.71
N LYS A 119 -10.27 0.20 26.28
CA LYS A 119 -10.38 1.05 25.10
C LYS A 119 -9.06 1.00 24.34
N VAL A 120 -9.14 0.92 23.01
CA VAL A 120 -8.02 1.10 22.10
C VAL A 120 -8.30 2.34 21.26
N GLU A 121 -7.36 3.27 21.25
CA GLU A 121 -7.48 4.51 20.50
C GLU A 121 -6.25 4.72 19.62
N GLY A 122 -6.45 5.39 18.50
CA GLY A 122 -5.34 5.89 17.70
C GLY A 122 -5.80 6.88 16.64
N THR A 123 -4.85 7.70 16.21
CA THR A 123 -4.97 8.58 15.04
C THR A 123 -3.99 8.07 14.00
N TYR A 124 -4.49 7.88 12.78
CA TYR A 124 -3.76 7.20 11.72
C TYR A 124 -3.91 7.94 10.39
N ASP A 125 -2.89 7.84 9.57
CA ASP A 125 -2.96 8.08 8.13
C ASP A 125 -3.03 6.71 7.45
N TRP A 126 -4.24 6.21 7.22
CA TRP A 126 -4.45 4.83 6.78
C TRP A 126 -4.35 4.71 5.26
N PHE A 127 -3.52 3.78 4.77
CA PHE A 127 -3.30 3.56 3.35
C PHE A 127 -4.18 2.44 2.82
N ILE A 128 -4.94 2.73 1.77
CA ILE A 128 -5.71 1.73 1.04
C ILE A 128 -5.28 1.73 -0.42
N VAL A 129 -4.80 0.58 -0.90
CA VAL A 129 -4.52 0.38 -2.32
C VAL A 129 -5.81 0.56 -3.10
N ALA A 130 -5.81 1.46 -4.07
CA ALA A 130 -6.99 1.79 -4.83
C ALA A 130 -7.20 0.88 -6.06
N ARG A 131 -6.37 -0.17 -6.21
CA ARG A 131 -6.40 -1.09 -7.37
C ARG A 131 -6.21 -2.54 -6.93
N SER A 132 -7.01 -3.43 -7.50
CA SER A 132 -6.89 -4.88 -7.29
C SER A 132 -5.70 -5.44 -8.08
N GLY A 133 -5.17 -6.59 -7.65
CA GLY A 133 -4.08 -7.28 -8.38
C GLY A 133 -2.68 -6.72 -8.16
N VAL A 134 -2.54 -5.62 -7.42
CA VAL A 134 -1.24 -5.15 -6.90
C VAL A 134 -1.04 -5.74 -5.51
N ASN A 135 -0.15 -6.74 -5.40
CA ASN A 135 0.12 -7.42 -4.13
C ASN A 135 1.12 -6.61 -3.29
N VAL A 136 0.67 -5.50 -2.73
CA VAL A 136 1.42 -4.74 -1.73
C VAL A 136 0.96 -5.13 -0.33
N PRO A 137 1.85 -5.07 0.68
CA PRO A 137 1.46 -5.34 2.06
C PRO A 137 0.24 -4.50 2.46
N ALA A 138 -0.72 -5.14 3.13
CA ALA A 138 -1.93 -4.47 3.61
C ALA A 138 -1.65 -3.35 4.62
N ARG A 139 -0.43 -3.32 5.19
CA ARG A 139 0.02 -2.36 6.19
C ARG A 139 1.31 -1.73 5.72
N ILE A 140 1.22 -0.50 5.21
CA ILE A 140 2.39 0.33 4.91
C ILE A 140 2.37 1.50 5.91
N PHE A 141 2.98 1.30 7.08
CA PHE A 141 2.81 2.25 8.19
C PHE A 141 3.70 3.49 8.14
N ASP A 142 4.77 3.48 7.34
CA ASP A 142 5.70 4.61 7.33
C ASP A 142 6.19 4.91 5.91
N LEU A 143 5.25 5.30 5.05
CA LEU A 143 5.61 6.07 3.85
C LEU A 143 5.81 7.53 4.24
N PRO A 144 6.82 8.24 3.68
CA PRO A 144 7.06 9.65 3.94
C PRO A 144 6.03 10.55 3.24
N VAL A 145 4.74 10.36 3.52
CA VAL A 145 3.64 11.09 2.86
C VAL A 145 3.60 12.57 3.21
N SER A 146 4.32 13.02 4.23
CA SER A 146 4.56 14.45 4.47
C SER A 146 5.41 15.09 3.37
N GLU A 147 6.21 14.31 2.63
CA GLU A 147 7.03 14.75 1.49
C GLU A 147 6.29 14.67 0.15
N ARG A 148 4.98 14.41 0.16
CA ARG A 148 4.16 14.36 -1.07
C ARG A 148 4.13 15.73 -1.76
N ALA A 149 4.14 15.71 -3.08
CA ALA A 149 4.01 16.89 -3.92
C ALA A 149 2.72 16.81 -4.76
N PRO A 150 2.22 17.93 -5.30
CA PRO A 150 1.22 17.90 -6.35
C PRO A 150 1.67 17.00 -7.50
N PHE A 151 0.77 16.19 -8.04
CA PHE A 151 1.12 15.31 -9.14
C PHE A 151 1.56 16.11 -10.36
N ASN A 152 2.77 15.84 -10.87
CA ASN A 152 3.28 16.41 -12.10
C ASN A 152 3.83 15.29 -12.99
N PHE A 153 3.19 15.09 -14.14
CA PHE A 153 3.59 14.06 -15.09
C PHE A 153 4.97 14.34 -15.71
N SER A 154 5.32 15.61 -15.92
CA SER A 154 6.57 16.00 -16.59
C SER A 154 7.83 15.65 -15.77
N SER A 155 7.67 15.41 -14.47
CA SER A 155 8.75 15.01 -13.56
C SER A 155 8.88 13.49 -13.39
N LEU A 156 8.09 12.70 -14.12
CA LEU A 156 8.13 11.24 -13.99
C LEU A 156 9.32 10.64 -14.75
N PRO A 157 10.04 9.68 -14.14
CA PRO A 157 11.09 8.94 -14.83
C PRO A 157 10.57 8.20 -16.06
N ALA A 158 11.43 8.06 -17.08
CA ALA A 158 11.09 7.29 -18.26
C ALA A 158 10.79 5.82 -17.91
N GLY A 159 9.72 5.28 -18.49
CA GLY A 159 9.31 3.89 -18.31
C GLY A 159 8.46 3.61 -17.07
N VAL A 160 8.16 4.61 -16.22
CA VAL A 160 7.20 4.42 -15.13
C VAL A 160 5.77 4.40 -15.66
N GLU A 161 5.02 3.36 -15.30
CA GLU A 161 3.61 3.23 -15.66
C GLU A 161 2.72 3.72 -14.50
N ALA A 162 1.82 4.66 -14.79
CA ALA A 162 0.82 5.10 -13.82
C ALA A 162 -0.43 4.24 -13.90
N LEU A 163 -0.80 3.61 -12.79
CA LEU A 163 -2.01 2.80 -12.70
C LEU A 163 -3.21 3.67 -12.32
N ASN A 164 -4.34 3.40 -12.97
CA ASN A 164 -5.66 3.91 -12.60
C ASN A 164 -6.23 3.15 -11.39
N ALA A 165 -7.26 3.72 -10.76
CA ALA A 165 -7.89 3.15 -9.58
C ALA A 165 -9.27 2.54 -9.87
N GLU A 166 -9.56 1.46 -9.17
CA GLU A 166 -10.80 0.66 -9.19
C GLU A 166 -11.63 0.87 -7.90
N LEU A 167 -11.09 1.63 -6.94
CA LEU A 167 -11.73 1.94 -5.67
C LEU A 167 -11.83 3.46 -5.49
N ASP A 168 -13.01 3.95 -5.16
CA ASP A 168 -13.25 5.34 -4.82
C ASP A 168 -13.00 5.63 -3.33
N ALA A 169 -13.18 6.89 -2.92
CA ALA A 169 -12.92 7.32 -1.56
C ALA A 169 -13.82 6.65 -0.53
N GLU A 170 -15.10 6.44 -0.84
CA GLU A 170 -16.07 5.84 0.08
C GLU A 170 -15.81 4.33 0.25
N GLY A 171 -15.54 3.61 -0.85
CA GLY A 171 -15.10 2.23 -0.79
C GLY A 171 -13.78 2.07 -0.03
N ALA A 172 -12.86 3.04 -0.16
CA ALA A 172 -11.62 3.04 0.60
C ALA A 172 -11.83 3.27 2.10
N LYS A 173 -12.72 4.19 2.50
CA LYS A 173 -13.11 4.37 3.91
C LYS A 173 -13.70 3.09 4.50
N GLU A 174 -14.56 2.39 3.76
CA GLU A 174 -15.16 1.15 4.24
C GLU A 174 -14.10 0.05 4.46
N ARG A 175 -13.14 -0.09 3.51
CA ARG A 175 -12.00 -0.99 3.72
C ARG A 175 -11.13 -0.57 4.91
N ALA A 176 -10.91 0.73 5.11
CA ALA A 176 -10.14 1.23 6.24
C ALA A 176 -10.82 0.90 7.58
N LYS A 177 -12.15 1.03 7.69
CA LYS A 177 -12.89 0.63 8.90
C LYS A 177 -12.60 -0.83 9.26
N GLN A 178 -12.77 -1.74 8.30
CA GLN A 178 -12.55 -3.18 8.49
C GLN A 178 -11.12 -3.48 8.94
N GLN A 179 -10.12 -2.85 8.30
CA GLN A 179 -8.72 -3.06 8.64
C GLN A 179 -8.36 -2.50 10.03
N ILE A 180 -8.88 -1.33 10.39
CA ILE A 180 -8.65 -0.70 11.70
C ILE A 180 -9.35 -1.46 12.81
N GLU A 181 -10.56 -1.96 12.60
CA GLU A 181 -11.26 -2.84 13.54
C GLU A 181 -10.44 -4.09 13.85
N LEU A 182 -9.97 -4.78 12.81
CA LEU A 182 -9.11 -5.95 12.98
C LEU A 182 -7.82 -5.61 13.74
N PHE A 183 -7.21 -4.46 13.43
CA PHE A 183 -6.02 -3.98 14.12
C PHE A 183 -6.27 -3.64 15.60
N HIS A 184 -7.38 -2.98 15.92
CA HIS A 184 -7.77 -2.68 17.29
C HIS A 184 -8.11 -3.95 18.07
N ILE A 185 -8.74 -4.94 17.43
CA ILE A 185 -8.99 -6.27 18.00
C ILE A 185 -7.67 -6.97 18.34
N GLU A 186 -6.69 -6.96 17.44
CA GLU A 186 -5.35 -7.52 17.69
C GLU A 186 -4.70 -6.90 18.92
N LYS A 187 -4.75 -5.57 19.06
CA LYS A 187 -4.25 -4.87 20.25
C LYS A 187 -5.03 -5.23 21.52
N ALA A 188 -6.36 -5.25 21.43
CA ALA A 188 -7.20 -5.57 22.59
C ALA A 188 -7.00 -7.02 23.09
N LYS A 189 -6.56 -7.94 22.21
CA LYS A 189 -6.20 -9.34 22.58
C LYS A 189 -5.02 -9.46 23.55
N GLU A 190 -4.26 -8.38 23.77
CA GLU A 190 -3.29 -8.31 24.86
C GLU A 190 -3.96 -8.35 26.24
N ASN A 191 -5.21 -7.87 26.33
CA ASN A 191 -5.94 -7.69 27.58
C ASN A 191 -7.13 -8.64 27.76
N VAL A 192 -7.71 -9.17 26.67
CA VAL A 192 -8.84 -10.12 26.69
C VAL A 192 -8.59 -11.26 25.71
N ASP A 193 -9.03 -12.48 26.04
CA ASP A 193 -8.94 -13.63 25.13
C ASP A 193 -10.22 -13.83 24.31
N ARG A 194 -11.38 -13.49 24.92
CA ARG A 194 -12.69 -13.59 24.28
C ARG A 194 -13.45 -12.28 24.45
N PHE A 195 -13.94 -11.72 23.36
CA PHE A 195 -14.80 -10.53 23.38
C PHE A 195 -16.25 -10.92 23.70
N ILE A 196 -16.90 -10.12 24.54
CA ILE A 196 -18.35 -10.15 24.81
C ILE A 196 -19.00 -9.05 23.96
N GLU A 197 -18.47 -7.84 24.05
CA GLU A 197 -18.92 -6.68 23.28
C GLU A 197 -17.71 -5.91 22.77
N GLN A 198 -17.86 -5.35 21.57
CA GLN A 198 -16.90 -4.44 20.96
C GLN A 198 -17.65 -3.45 20.08
N LYS A 199 -17.24 -2.19 20.14
CA LYS A 199 -17.76 -1.14 19.25
C LYS A 199 -16.61 -0.23 18.87
N THR A 200 -16.52 0.09 17.58
CA THR A 200 -15.55 1.06 17.06
C THR A 200 -16.28 2.28 16.53
N ASP A 201 -15.85 3.45 16.99
CA ASP A 201 -16.26 4.74 16.50
C ASP A 201 -15.12 5.35 15.67
N PHE A 202 -15.48 6.01 14.57
CA PHE A 202 -14.54 6.56 13.60
C PHE A 202 -14.83 8.04 13.32
N GLU A 203 -13.78 8.85 13.32
CA GLU A 203 -13.78 10.24 12.89
C GLU A 203 -12.83 10.35 11.69
N PHE A 204 -13.38 10.46 10.48
CA PHE A 204 -12.62 10.54 9.23
C PHE A 204 -12.30 11.99 8.84
N GLY A 205 -11.05 12.22 8.43
CA GLY A 205 -10.66 13.41 7.67
C GLY A 205 -10.92 13.24 6.17
N GLU A 206 -10.45 14.21 5.38
CA GLU A 206 -10.60 14.18 3.93
C GLU A 206 -9.61 13.18 3.28
N PRO A 207 -10.10 12.16 2.56
CA PRO A 207 -9.23 11.23 1.85
C PRO A 207 -8.46 11.94 0.74
N THR A 208 -7.16 11.67 0.64
CA THR A 208 -6.31 12.16 -0.44
C THR A 208 -5.96 11.02 -1.39
N TYR A 209 -6.03 11.28 -2.69
CA TYR A 209 -5.58 10.33 -3.69
C TYR A 209 -4.08 10.53 -3.96
N VAL A 210 -3.29 9.48 -3.76
CA VAL A 210 -1.83 9.53 -3.78
C VAL A 210 -1.27 8.46 -4.69
N HIS A 211 -0.42 8.84 -5.64
CA HIS A 211 0.42 7.88 -6.36
C HIS A 211 1.73 7.65 -5.60
N VAL A 212 2.04 6.39 -5.33
CA VAL A 212 3.29 5.99 -4.68
C VAL A 212 4.16 5.26 -5.71
N PRO A 213 5.42 5.69 -5.93
CA PRO A 213 6.33 5.04 -6.87
C PRO A 213 6.85 3.73 -6.25
N LEU A 214 6.46 2.60 -6.81
CA LEU A 214 6.84 1.28 -6.31
C LEU A 214 7.62 0.49 -7.37
N TRP A 215 8.76 -0.03 -6.95
CA TRP A 215 9.58 -0.97 -7.70
C TRP A 215 9.25 -2.38 -7.25
N PHE A 216 8.79 -3.21 -8.19
CA PHE A 216 8.56 -4.64 -7.99
C PHE A 216 9.73 -5.39 -8.60
N ILE A 217 10.57 -5.96 -7.74
CA ILE A 217 11.83 -6.59 -8.10
C ILE A 217 11.66 -8.09 -7.92
N ARG A 218 11.73 -8.85 -9.02
CA ARG A 218 11.78 -10.30 -8.94
C ARG A 218 13.22 -10.77 -8.97
N TYR A 219 13.57 -11.63 -8.03
CA TYR A 219 14.87 -12.27 -7.97
C TYR A 219 14.73 -13.79 -7.87
N GLU A 220 15.72 -14.48 -8.39
CA GLU A 220 15.80 -15.94 -8.33
C GLU A 220 16.90 -16.36 -7.37
N TYR A 221 16.62 -17.34 -6.52
CA TYR A 221 17.57 -17.98 -5.63
C TYR A 221 17.28 -19.49 -5.61
N HIS A 222 18.29 -20.32 -5.91
CA HIS A 222 18.15 -21.77 -6.07
C HIS A 222 16.96 -22.21 -6.96
N LYS A 223 16.76 -21.52 -8.10
CA LYS A 223 15.67 -21.75 -9.08
C LYS A 223 14.25 -21.43 -8.56
N ALA A 224 14.11 -20.94 -7.33
CA ALA A 224 12.86 -20.39 -6.82
C ALA A 224 12.84 -18.86 -7.04
N SER A 225 11.67 -18.33 -7.36
CA SER A 225 11.46 -16.89 -7.58
C SER A 225 10.83 -16.26 -6.35
N TYR A 226 11.29 -15.04 -6.04
CA TYR A 226 10.88 -14.25 -4.89
C TYR A 226 10.72 -12.78 -5.32
N GLU A 227 9.89 -12.03 -4.61
CA GLU A 227 9.65 -10.62 -4.88
C GLU A 227 10.09 -9.70 -3.71
N VAL A 228 10.67 -8.56 -4.08
CA VAL A 228 10.94 -7.44 -3.19
C VAL A 228 10.21 -6.22 -3.73
N ILE A 229 9.48 -5.52 -2.87
CA ILE A 229 8.80 -4.27 -3.19
C ILE A 229 9.53 -3.14 -2.49
N VAL A 230 10.02 -2.18 -3.28
CA VAL A 230 10.76 -1.03 -2.80
C VAL A 230 10.03 0.25 -3.17
N GLU A 231 9.89 1.14 -2.21
CA GLU A 231 9.39 2.50 -2.37
C GLU A 231 10.45 3.37 -3.05
N GLY A 232 10.09 4.05 -4.15
CA GLY A 232 11.00 4.73 -5.06
C GLY A 232 11.37 6.18 -4.72
N HIS A 233 10.96 6.71 -3.56
CA HIS A 233 11.28 8.05 -3.08
C HIS A 233 12.44 8.04 -2.07
N ALA A 234 12.32 7.21 -1.03
CA ALA A 234 13.29 7.07 0.05
C ALA A 234 14.01 5.70 0.03
N GLY A 235 13.56 4.75 -0.81
CA GLY A 235 14.22 3.45 -0.95
C GLY A 235 13.79 2.45 0.12
N LYS A 236 12.63 2.66 0.74
CA LYS A 236 12.15 1.80 1.81
C LYS A 236 11.65 0.47 1.25
N ILE A 237 12.10 -0.63 1.85
CA ILE A 237 11.58 -1.96 1.51
C ILE A 237 10.25 -2.18 2.21
N LEU A 238 9.20 -2.33 1.42
CA LEU A 238 7.83 -2.54 1.90
C LEU A 238 7.53 -4.03 2.08
N LEU A 239 8.00 -4.84 1.14
CA LEU A 239 7.90 -6.30 1.16
C LEU A 239 9.26 -6.87 0.73
N GLY A 240 9.69 -7.94 1.38
CA GLY A 240 10.80 -8.74 0.88
C GLY A 240 10.55 -10.19 1.21
N GLU A 241 10.10 -10.96 0.21
CA GLU A 241 9.96 -12.40 0.33
C GLU A 241 11.32 -13.02 0.57
N LEU A 242 11.41 -13.93 1.54
CA LEU A 242 12.64 -14.61 1.91
C LEU A 242 12.61 -16.06 1.45
N PRO A 243 13.70 -16.59 0.89
CA PRO A 243 13.87 -18.03 0.76
C PRO A 243 13.90 -18.68 2.15
N PRO A 244 13.49 -19.96 2.24
CA PRO A 244 13.63 -20.71 3.48
C PRO A 244 15.10 -20.76 3.90
N LEU A 245 15.34 -20.67 5.20
CA LEU A 245 16.66 -20.98 5.74
C LEU A 245 16.91 -22.47 5.51
N GLU A 246 17.91 -22.80 4.69
CA GLU A 246 18.46 -24.14 4.69
C GLU A 246 19.13 -24.34 6.07
N ILE A 247 18.38 -24.92 7.01
CA ILE A 247 18.96 -25.46 8.24
C ILE A 247 19.74 -26.68 7.79
N GLY A 248 21.02 -26.49 7.51
CA GLY A 248 21.94 -27.59 7.29
C GLY A 248 21.88 -28.50 8.50
N ILE A 249 21.23 -29.66 8.34
CA ILE A 249 21.35 -30.78 9.27
C ILE A 249 22.78 -31.29 9.04
N PHE A 250 23.71 -30.77 9.84
CA PHE A 250 25.04 -31.35 10.02
C PHE A 250 25.00 -32.35 11.16
#